data_AF-A0A536LU81-F1
#
_entry.id   AF-A0A536LU81-F1
#
_cell.length_a   1.000
_cell.length_b   1.000
_cell.length_c   1.000
_cell.angle_alpha   90.00
_cell.angle_beta   90.00
_cell.angle_gamma   90.00
#
_symmetry.space_group_name_H-M   'P 1'
#
loop_
_entity.id
_entity.type
_entity.pdbx_description
1 polymer ?
#
loop_
_entity_poly.entity_id
_entity_poly.type
_entity_poly.pdbx_seq_one_letter_code
_entity_poly.pdbx_strand_id
1 'polypeptide(L)'
;MIVNVCPAAITSASPERVWTVLTTPERFGEWMGVSFVAAEPPGPASAGQVINLGGRALGRQWTFRMDVRGLDPQHRWFDLVVHFPFGIDNHERVTLTETKEGGTLVRFN
;
A
#
# COMPACT_ATOMS: atom_id res chain seq x y z
N MET A 1 18.20 9.42 8.76
CA MET A 1 18.86 8.29 8.06
C MET A 1 17.88 7.81 7.01
N ILE A 2 18.29 7.74 5.74
CA ILE A 2 17.44 7.27 4.64
C ILE A 2 17.93 5.88 4.27
N VAL A 3 17.04 4.90 4.24
CA VAL A 3 17.31 3.54 3.76
C VAL A 3 16.47 3.36 2.50
N ASN A 4 17.14 3.15 1.35
CA ASN A 4 16.46 2.84 0.10
C ASN A 4 16.45 1.33 -0.10
N VAL A 5 15.26 0.76 -0.29
CA VAL A 5 15.05 -0.65 -0.59
C VAL A 5 14.27 -0.75 -1.90
N CYS A 6 14.55 -1.75 -2.73
CA CYS A 6 13.75 -2.04 -3.92
C CYS A 6 13.04 -3.40 -3.80
N PRO A 7 12.09 -3.57 -2.86
CA PRO A 7 11.31 -4.79 -2.79
C PRO A 7 10.51 -4.97 -4.09
N ALA A 8 10.54 -6.18 -4.62
CA ALA A 8 9.73 -6.55 -5.77
C ALA A 8 9.22 -7.99 -5.60
N ALA A 9 8.03 -8.25 -6.12
CA ALA A 9 7.40 -9.55 -6.13
C ALA A 9 6.72 -9.82 -7.47
N ILE A 10 6.72 -11.07 -7.93
CA ILE A 10 6.00 -11.51 -9.13
C ILE A 10 4.83 -12.38 -8.70
N THR A 11 3.67 -12.18 -9.33
CA THR A 11 2.47 -12.99 -9.13
C THR A 11 1.85 -13.35 -10.48
N SER A 12 1.19 -14.52 -10.56
CA SER A 12 0.41 -14.91 -11.74
C SER A 12 -0.92 -14.14 -11.87
N ALA A 13 -1.32 -13.38 -10.84
CA ALA A 13 -2.52 -12.55 -10.89
C ALA A 13 -2.37 -11.39 -11.87
N SER A 14 -3.46 -11.05 -12.57
CA SER A 14 -3.47 -9.91 -13.49
C SER A 14 -3.29 -8.57 -12.76
N PRO A 15 -2.78 -7.53 -13.43
CA PRO A 15 -2.56 -6.24 -12.80
C PRO A 15 -3.84 -5.64 -12.22
N GLU A 16 -5.00 -5.87 -12.83
CA GLU A 16 -6.30 -5.37 -12.38
C GLU A 16 -6.72 -6.01 -11.06
N ARG A 17 -6.41 -7.30 -10.89
CA ARG A 17 -6.72 -8.02 -9.64
C ARG A 17 -5.81 -7.55 -8.51
N VAL A 18 -4.52 -7.34 -8.80
CA VAL A 18 -3.58 -6.78 -7.83
C VAL A 18 -3.97 -5.34 -7.48
N TRP A 19 -4.34 -4.54 -8.47
CA TRP A 19 -4.80 -3.17 -8.28
C TRP A 19 -5.99 -3.09 -7.33
N THR A 20 -6.98 -3.96 -7.51
CA THR A 20 -8.16 -4.01 -6.64
C THR A 20 -7.77 -4.29 -5.18
N VAL A 21 -6.82 -5.19 -4.95
CA VAL A 21 -6.31 -5.47 -3.59
C VAL A 21 -5.59 -4.26 -3.01
N LEU A 22 -4.76 -3.60 -3.81
CA LEU A 22 -4.00 -2.41 -3.38
C LEU A 22 -4.90 -1.20 -3.11
N THR A 23 -6.00 -1.04 -3.83
CA THR A 23 -6.88 0.13 -3.70
C THR A 23 -8.12 -0.11 -2.84
N THR A 24 -8.16 -1.19 -2.05
CA THR A 24 -9.28 -1.49 -1.13
C THR A 24 -8.80 -1.48 0.33
N PRO A 25 -8.76 -0.31 1.00
CA PRO A 25 -8.19 -0.15 2.34
C PRO A 25 -8.79 -1.09 3.39
N GLU A 26 -10.11 -1.34 3.32
CA GLU A 26 -10.84 -2.21 4.23
C GLU A 26 -10.30 -3.66 4.24
N ARG A 27 -9.65 -4.07 3.16
CA ARG A 27 -9.10 -5.43 2.98
C ARG A 27 -7.61 -5.52 3.23
N PHE A 28 -6.96 -4.44 3.66
CA PHE A 28 -5.51 -4.47 3.93
C PHE A 28 -5.12 -5.48 5.01
N GLY A 29 -6.03 -5.77 5.94
CA GLY A 29 -5.78 -6.78 6.96
C GLY A 29 -5.65 -8.22 6.44
N GLU A 30 -6.10 -8.49 5.22
CA GLU A 30 -5.98 -9.82 4.60
C GLU A 30 -4.53 -10.18 4.22
N TRP A 31 -3.66 -9.18 4.03
CA TRP A 31 -2.31 -9.41 3.49
C TRP A 31 -1.18 -8.64 4.17
N MET A 32 -1.47 -7.52 4.86
CA MET A 32 -0.44 -6.71 5.52
C MET A 32 -0.19 -7.09 6.98
N GLY A 33 -1.02 -7.96 7.58
CA GLY A 33 -0.96 -8.26 9.02
C GLY A 33 -1.37 -7.07 9.91
N VAL A 34 -2.18 -6.17 9.37
CA VAL A 34 -2.75 -5.00 10.07
C VAL A 34 -4.28 -5.17 10.22
N SER A 35 -4.93 -4.29 10.96
CA SER A 35 -6.39 -4.16 11.03
C SER A 35 -6.78 -2.81 10.45
N PHE A 36 -7.73 -2.79 9.52
CA PHE A 36 -8.33 -1.53 9.06
C PHE A 36 -9.08 -0.85 10.21
N VAL A 37 -8.90 0.46 10.38
CA VAL A 37 -9.60 1.26 11.39
C VAL A 37 -10.57 2.21 10.72
N ALA A 38 -10.08 3.06 9.81
CA ALA A 38 -10.90 4.04 9.10
C ALA A 38 -10.19 4.55 7.84
N ALA A 39 -10.96 5.10 6.91
CA ALA A 39 -10.46 5.88 5.78
C ALA A 39 -11.29 7.15 5.61
N GLU A 40 -10.62 8.27 5.34
CA GLU A 40 -11.24 9.58 5.16
C GLU A 40 -10.73 10.24 3.87
N PRO A 41 -11.58 10.45 2.85
CA PRO A 41 -12.97 10.00 2.76
C PRO A 41 -13.09 8.46 2.72
N PRO A 42 -14.23 7.86 3.09
CA PRO A 42 -14.41 6.40 3.03
C PRO A 42 -14.46 5.88 1.58
N GLY A 43 -14.14 4.60 1.40
CA GLY A 43 -14.18 3.91 0.11
C GLY A 43 -12.81 3.54 -0.46
N PRO A 44 -12.73 3.23 -1.77
CA PRO A 44 -11.49 2.87 -2.44
C PRO A 44 -10.40 3.93 -2.30
N ALA A 45 -9.14 3.51 -2.44
CA ALA A 45 -8.00 4.40 -2.38
C ALA A 45 -8.14 5.55 -3.38
N SER A 46 -8.04 6.79 -2.88
CA SER A 46 -8.19 8.02 -3.66
C SER A 46 -7.16 9.05 -3.23
N ALA A 47 -6.71 9.90 -4.16
CA ALA A 47 -5.73 10.93 -3.87
C ALA A 47 -6.21 11.86 -2.74
N GLY A 48 -5.35 12.10 -1.75
CA GLY A 48 -5.65 12.91 -0.57
C GLY A 48 -6.35 12.15 0.56
N GLN A 49 -6.68 10.87 0.36
CA GLN A 49 -7.29 10.04 1.40
C GLN A 49 -6.29 9.75 2.53
N VAL A 50 -6.78 9.75 3.77
CA VAL A 50 -6.05 9.32 4.95
C VAL A 50 -6.62 7.99 5.43
N ILE A 51 -5.76 6.97 5.56
CA ILE A 51 -6.14 5.63 6.02
C ILE A 51 -5.48 5.37 7.36
N ASN A 52 -6.29 5.02 8.37
CA ASN A 52 -5.81 4.63 9.68
C ASN A 52 -5.87 3.10 9.82
N LEU A 53 -4.78 2.53 10.30
CA LEU A 53 -4.60 1.09 10.48
C LEU A 53 -4.11 0.82 11.91
N GLY A 54 -4.45 -0.34 12.45
CA GLY A 54 -3.93 -0.86 13.70
C GLY A 54 -3.06 -2.09 13.45
N GLY A 55 -2.11 -2.38 14.33
CA GLY A 55 -1.36 -3.64 14.22
C GLY A 55 -0.43 -3.85 15.39
N ARG A 56 0.01 -5.10 15.57
CA ARG A 56 0.87 -5.50 16.67
C ARG A 56 2.31 -5.63 16.19
N ALA A 57 3.21 -4.84 16.78
CA ALA A 57 4.64 -4.88 16.50
C ALA A 57 5.43 -4.65 17.78
N LEU A 58 6.61 -5.24 17.92
CA LEU A 58 7.47 -5.09 19.12
C LEU A 58 6.73 -5.36 20.44
N GLY A 59 5.78 -6.32 20.44
CA GLY A 59 4.97 -6.68 21.60
C GLY A 59 3.88 -5.69 22.01
N ARG A 60 3.68 -4.59 21.26
CA ARG A 60 2.68 -3.54 21.54
C ARG A 60 1.69 -3.38 20.39
N GLN A 61 0.52 -2.82 20.70
CA GLN A 61 -0.45 -2.37 19.70
C GLN A 61 -0.06 -0.96 19.24
N TRP A 62 -0.05 -0.75 17.93
CA TRP A 62 0.28 0.52 17.30
C TRP A 62 -0.83 0.95 16.35
N THR A 63 -0.91 2.26 16.15
CA THR A 63 -1.70 2.86 15.07
C THR A 63 -0.72 3.37 14.02
N PHE A 64 -1.02 3.07 12.76
CA PHE A 64 -0.29 3.52 11.59
C PHE A 64 -1.23 4.40 10.76
N ARG A 65 -0.68 5.45 10.18
CA ARG A 65 -1.41 6.34 9.28
C ARG A 65 -0.79 6.26 7.91
N MET A 66 -1.62 6.09 6.88
CA MET A 66 -1.20 6.16 5.49
C MET A 66 -1.85 7.36 4.83
N ASP A 67 -1.04 8.23 4.27
CA ASP A 67 -1.49 9.34 3.44
C ASP A 67 -1.38 8.93 1.97
N VAL A 68 -2.52 8.81 1.28
CA VAL A 68 -2.54 8.55 -0.16
C VAL A 68 -2.19 9.82 -0.91
N ARG A 69 -1.02 9.87 -1.54
CA ARG A 69 -0.53 11.06 -2.25
C ARG A 69 -1.07 11.15 -3.66
N GLY A 70 -1.23 10.01 -4.32
CA GLY A 70 -1.76 9.94 -5.67
C GLY A 70 -1.82 8.51 -6.16
N LEU A 71 -2.60 8.28 -7.22
CA LEU A 71 -2.64 7.01 -7.91
C LEU A 71 -3.09 7.23 -9.34
N ASP A 72 -2.69 6.32 -10.23
CA ASP A 72 -3.11 6.31 -11.62
C ASP A 72 -3.44 4.88 -12.04
N PRO A 73 -4.73 4.56 -12.27
CA PRO A 73 -5.12 3.22 -12.68
C PRO A 73 -4.72 2.88 -14.13
N GLN A 74 -4.52 3.87 -15.00
CA GLN A 74 -4.11 3.65 -16.38
C GLN A 74 -2.63 3.29 -16.46
N HIS A 75 -1.80 4.02 -15.71
CA HIS A 75 -0.36 3.79 -15.63
C HIS A 75 0.04 2.83 -14.49
N ARG A 76 -0.94 2.38 -13.69
CA ARG A 76 -0.84 1.42 -12.59
C ARG A 76 0.27 1.72 -11.58
N TRP A 77 0.26 2.96 -11.08
CA TRP A 77 1.11 3.36 -9.95
C TRP A 77 0.28 3.94 -8.81
N PHE A 78 0.75 3.77 -7.58
CA PHE A 78 0.08 4.21 -6.36
C PHE A 78 1.14 4.74 -5.38
N ASP A 79 1.01 6.01 -5.01
CA ASP A 79 1.87 6.71 -4.06
C ASP A 79 1.21 6.90 -2.71
N LEU A 80 1.98 6.59 -1.68
CA LEU A 80 1.56 6.74 -0.31
C LEU A 80 2.74 7.12 0.60
N VAL A 81 2.41 7.75 1.72
CA VAL A 81 3.35 7.93 2.83
C VAL A 81 2.80 7.18 4.03
N VAL A 82 3.53 6.19 4.52
CA VAL A 82 3.19 5.49 5.77
C VAL A 82 3.94 6.13 6.93
N HIS A 83 3.19 6.62 7.90
CA HIS A 83 3.70 7.16 9.15
C HIS A 83 3.72 6.04 10.20
N PHE A 84 4.92 5.61 10.54
CA PHE A 84 5.20 4.64 11.59
C PHE A 84 5.50 5.34 12.93
N PRO A 85 5.46 4.59 14.06
CA PRO A 85 5.92 5.10 15.34
C PRO A 85 7.35 5.65 15.29
N PHE A 86 7.67 6.54 16.25
CA PHE A 86 8.99 7.16 16.40
C PHE A 86 9.38 8.17 15.30
N GLY A 87 8.39 8.70 14.56
CA GLY A 87 8.63 9.71 13.53
C GLY A 87 9.31 9.15 12.28
N ILE A 88 9.07 7.87 11.99
CA ILE A 88 9.57 7.21 10.78
C ILE A 88 8.52 7.32 9.69
N ASP A 89 8.92 7.86 8.55
CA ASP A 89 8.07 7.97 7.37
C ASP A 89 8.61 7.05 6.26
N ASN A 90 7.75 6.19 5.74
CA ASN A 90 7.99 5.42 4.52
C ASN A 90 7.31 6.12 3.35
N HIS A 91 8.11 6.66 2.43
CA HIS A 91 7.60 7.19 1.17
C HIS A 91 7.63 6.05 0.16
N GLU A 92 6.47 5.65 -0.33
CA GLU A 92 6.34 4.46 -1.15
C GLU A 92 5.61 4.78 -2.45
N ARG A 93 6.22 4.39 -3.57
CA ARG A 93 5.57 4.28 -4.87
C ARG A 93 5.48 2.81 -5.27
N VAL A 94 4.26 2.29 -5.25
CA VAL A 94 3.94 0.97 -5.77
C VAL A 94 3.66 1.05 -7.26
N THR A 95 4.27 0.18 -8.06
CA THR A 95 4.00 0.09 -9.52
C THR A 95 3.68 -1.34 -9.92
N LEU A 96 2.70 -1.49 -10.82
CA LEU A 96 2.29 -2.78 -11.37
C LEU A 96 2.65 -2.86 -12.85
N THR A 97 3.57 -3.77 -13.18
CA THR A 97 3.99 -4.04 -14.55
C THR A 97 3.48 -5.41 -14.97
N GLU A 98 2.71 -5.48 -16.05
CA GLU A 98 2.33 -6.77 -16.64
C GLU A 98 3.58 -7.49 -17.16
N THR A 99 3.69 -8.80 -16.89
CA THR A 99 4.84 -9.58 -17.36
C THR A 99 4.58 -10.19 -18.73
N LYS A 100 5.65 -10.54 -19.46
CA LYS A 100 5.54 -11.16 -20.80
C LYS A 100 4.82 -12.52 -20.78
N GLU A 101 4.88 -13.22 -19.66
CA GLU A 101 4.31 -14.56 -19.48
C GLU A 101 2.87 -14.52 -18.94
N GLY A 102 2.32 -13.31 -18.77
CA GLY A 102 1.09 -13.06 -18.02
C GLY A 102 1.37 -12.86 -16.52
N GLY A 103 0.43 -12.21 -15.83
CA GLY A 103 0.58 -11.86 -14.42
C GLY A 103 1.27 -10.50 -14.20
N THR A 104 1.71 -10.25 -12.98
CA THR A 104 2.12 -8.90 -12.52
C THR A 104 3.43 -8.94 -11.76
N LEU A 105 4.34 -8.04 -12.12
CA LEU A 105 5.46 -7.61 -11.29
C LEU A 105 5.03 -6.40 -10.46
N VAL A 106 5.05 -6.56 -9.15
CA VAL A 106 4.79 -5.51 -8.16
C VAL A 106 6.13 -4.97 -7.68
N ARG A 107 6.35 -3.66 -7.78
CA ARG A 107 7.55 -3.00 -7.26
C ARG A 107 7.18 -1.93 -6.26
N PHE A 108 7.88 -1.91 -5.14
CA PHE A 108 7.83 -0.89 -4.11
C PHE A 108 9.12 -0.06 -4.25
N ASN A 109 9.01 1.26 -4.43
CA ASN A 109 10.14 2.17 -4.62
C ASN A 109 10.05 3.38 -3.69
#